data_AF-A0AAV8VGH9-F1
#
_entry.id   AF-A0AAV8VGH9-F1
#
_cell.length_a   1.000
_cell.length_b   1.000
_cell.length_c   1.000
_cell.angle_alpha   90.00
_cell.angle_beta   90.00
_cell.angle_gamma   90.00
#
_symmetry.space_group_name_H-M   'P 1'
#
loop_
_entity.id
_entity.type
_entity.pdbx_description
1 polymer ?
#
loop_
_entity_poly.entity_id
_entity_poly.type
_entity_poly.pdbx_seq_one_letter_code
_entity_poly.pdbx_strand_id
1 'polypeptide(L)'
;MGPVAWLPRSPDLNPLDFYVWGYLKDKVYATPVLTRDDLVQRIQEACNEMRQNPNQVSDAVNSLIRRCHKCIEKFSSYRKNEYDRSAKKFCV
;
A
#
# COMPACT_ATOMS: atom_id res chain seq x y z
N MET A 1 5.83 20.61 -10.00
CA MET A 1 5.82 19.67 -8.86
C MET A 1 6.92 18.67 -9.10
N GLY A 2 7.97 18.68 -8.27
CA GLY A 2 9.19 17.90 -8.49
C GLY A 2 9.09 16.45 -7.98
N PRO A 3 10.06 15.58 -8.32
CA PRO A 3 10.06 14.20 -7.89
C PRO A 3 10.19 14.12 -6.36
N VAL A 4 9.25 13.42 -5.72
CA VAL A 4 9.35 13.08 -4.30
C VAL A 4 10.55 12.16 -4.12
N ALA A 5 11.57 12.61 -3.39
CA ALA A 5 12.72 11.80 -3.04
C ALA A 5 12.30 10.78 -1.98
N TRP A 6 11.96 9.57 -2.42
CA TRP A 6 11.65 8.45 -1.52
C TRP A 6 12.91 7.95 -0.82
N LEU A 7 12.76 7.49 0.43
CA LEU A 7 13.86 6.95 1.23
C LEU A 7 14.50 5.73 0.53
N PRO A 8 15.84 5.60 0.57
CA PRO A 8 16.50 4.39 0.09
C PRO A 8 16.01 3.22 0.95
N ARG A 9 15.40 2.20 0.33
CA ARG A 9 14.67 1.05 0.92
C ARG A 9 13.16 1.23 1.16
N SER A 10 12.46 2.00 0.33
CA SER A 10 10.99 1.94 0.30
C SER A 10 10.40 1.83 -1.11
N PRO A 11 10.87 0.87 -1.95
CA PRO A 11 10.23 0.59 -3.24
C PRO A 11 8.76 0.15 -3.07
N ASP A 12 8.41 -0.41 -1.91
CA ASP A 12 7.05 -0.86 -1.54
C ASP A 12 6.07 0.27 -1.17
N LEU A 13 6.54 1.51 -1.11
CA LEU A 13 5.70 2.66 -0.73
C LEU A 13 5.16 3.44 -1.92
N ASN A 14 5.48 3.07 -3.17
CA ASN A 14 4.71 3.58 -4.29
C ASN A 14 3.35 2.86 -4.29
N PRO A 15 2.25 3.54 -3.90
CA PRO A 15 0.95 2.89 -3.81
C PRO A 15 0.50 2.37 -5.17
N LEU A 16 1.00 2.99 -6.24
CA LEU A 16 0.77 2.55 -7.61
C LEU A 16 1.43 1.21 -7.87
N ASP A 17 2.74 1.05 -7.61
CA ASP A 17 3.41 -0.24 -7.83
C ASP A 17 2.83 -1.35 -6.94
N PHE A 18 2.57 -1.06 -5.66
CA PHE A 18 1.96 -2.04 -4.75
C PHE A 18 0.56 -2.47 -5.20
N TYR A 19 -0.30 -1.50 -5.53
CA TYR A 19 -1.67 -1.78 -5.92
C TYR A 19 -1.76 -2.45 -7.30
N VAL A 20 -1.07 -1.89 -8.30
CA VAL A 20 -1.07 -2.39 -9.68
C VAL A 20 -0.53 -3.82 -9.70
N TRP A 21 0.60 -4.07 -9.04
CA TRP A 21 1.19 -5.42 -9.01
C TRP A 21 0.33 -6.42 -8.24
N GLY A 22 -0.28 -6.00 -7.13
CA GLY A 22 -1.24 -6.82 -6.39
C GLY A 22 -2.46 -7.19 -7.24
N TYR A 23 -3.10 -6.20 -7.85
CA TYR A 23 -4.28 -6.36 -8.69
C TYR A 23 -4.00 -7.26 -9.91
N LEU A 24 -2.88 -7.03 -10.61
CA LEU A 24 -2.50 -7.83 -11.76
C LEU A 24 -2.26 -9.29 -11.37
N LYS A 25 -1.57 -9.54 -10.25
CA LYS A 25 -1.36 -10.92 -9.79
C LYS A 25 -2.68 -11.60 -9.46
N ASP A 26 -3.56 -10.94 -8.71
CA ASP A 26 -4.85 -11.49 -8.32
C ASP A 26 -5.71 -11.82 -9.55
N LYS A 27 -5.68 -10.99 -10.59
CA LYS A 27 -6.44 -11.22 -11.83
C LYS A 27 -5.82 -12.26 -12.75
N VAL A 28 -4.52 -12.16 -13.02
CA VAL A 28 -3.83 -13.02 -13.99
C VAL A 28 -3.72 -14.46 -13.47
N TYR A 29 -3.46 -14.62 -12.17
CA TYR A 29 -3.26 -15.93 -11.54
C TYR A 29 -4.50 -16.46 -10.81
N ALA A 30 -5.67 -15.83 -10.95
CA ALA A 30 -6.94 -16.34 -10.41
C ALA A 30 -7.24 -17.77 -10.89
N THR A 31 -6.86 -18.07 -12.12
CA THR A 31 -6.94 -19.41 -12.72
C THR A 31 -5.57 -19.82 -13.24
N PRO A 32 -5.28 -21.14 -13.32
CA PRO A 32 -4.04 -21.62 -13.91
C PRO A 32 -3.85 -21.06 -15.33
N VAL A 33 -2.65 -20.55 -15.60
CA VAL A 33 -2.24 -20.07 -16.92
C VAL A 33 -1.58 -21.23 -17.65
N LEU A 34 -2.10 -21.60 -18.81
CA LEU A 34 -1.66 -22.80 -19.54
C LEU A 34 -0.72 -22.48 -20.69
N THR A 35 -0.80 -21.27 -21.25
CA THR A 35 0.00 -20.85 -22.41
C THR A 35 0.49 -19.41 -22.24
N ARG A 36 1.51 -19.04 -23.02
CA ARG A 36 2.04 -17.68 -23.04
C ARG A 36 1.01 -16.68 -23.59
N ASP A 37 0.25 -17.07 -24.60
CA ASP A 37 -0.76 -16.18 -25.20
C ASP A 37 -1.91 -15.88 -24.23
N ASP A 38 -2.36 -16.89 -23.49
CA ASP A 38 -3.33 -16.72 -22.40
C ASP A 38 -2.81 -15.78 -21.31
N LEU A 39 -1.53 -15.90 -20.94
CA LEU A 39 -0.90 -14.95 -20.00
C LEU A 39 -0.96 -13.51 -20.50
N VAL A 40 -0.55 -13.29 -21.76
CA VAL A 40 -0.51 -11.95 -22.37
C VAL A 40 -1.90 -11.36 -22.47
N GLN A 41 -2.89 -12.16 -22.90
CA GLN A 41 -4.28 -11.73 -23.00
C GLN A 41 -4.84 -11.31 -21.64
N ARG A 42 -4.64 -12.12 -20.59
CA ARG A 42 -5.12 -11.79 -19.24
C ARG A 42 -4.48 -10.52 -18.67
N ILE A 43 -3.19 -10.29 -18.94
CA ILE A 43 -2.52 -9.05 -18.54
C ILE A 43 -3.17 -7.85 -19.25
N GLN A 44 -3.44 -7.96 -20.55
CA GLN A 44 -4.09 -6.90 -21.32
C GLN A 44 -5.52 -6.62 -20.81
N GLU A 45 -6.29 -7.66 -20.55
CA GLU A 45 -7.65 -7.56 -19.99
C GLU A 45 -7.64 -6.88 -18.61
N ALA A 46 -6.76 -7.32 -17.70
CA ALA A 46 -6.65 -6.72 -16.37
C ALA A 46 -6.24 -5.23 -16.43
N CYS A 47 -5.31 -4.87 -17.33
CA CYS A 47 -4.94 -3.48 -17.58
C CYS A 47 -6.10 -2.65 -18.13
N ASN A 48 -6.90 -3.22 -19.05
CA ASN A 48 -8.09 -2.55 -19.60
C ASN A 48 -9.16 -2.34 -18.52
N GLU A 49 -9.43 -3.33 -17.66
CA GLU A 49 -10.36 -3.19 -16.55
C GLU A 49 -9.96 -2.09 -15.57
N MET A 50 -8.67 -2.00 -15.23
CA MET A 50 -8.14 -0.93 -14.38
C MET A 50 -8.32 0.44 -15.03
N ARG A 51 -8.10 0.54 -16.35
CA ARG A 51 -8.28 1.79 -17.10
C ARG A 51 -9.73 2.27 -17.11
N GLN A 52 -10.69 1.34 -17.13
CA GLN A 52 -12.12 1.67 -17.07
C GLN A 52 -12.57 2.11 -15.66
N ASN A 53 -11.81 1.78 -14.61
CA ASN A 53 -12.15 2.10 -13.22
C ASN A 53 -11.03 2.91 -12.52
N PRO A 54 -10.78 4.16 -12.94
CA PRO A 54 -9.67 4.97 -12.43
C PRO A 54 -9.77 5.27 -10.93
N ASN A 55 -10.97 5.26 -10.35
CA ASN A 55 -11.19 5.56 -8.93
C ASN A 55 -10.60 4.50 -7.99
N GLN A 56 -10.43 3.26 -8.45
CA GLN A 56 -9.93 2.16 -7.62
C GLN A 56 -8.51 2.41 -7.08
N VAL A 57 -7.64 3.02 -7.89
CA VAL A 57 -6.26 3.34 -7.47
C VAL A 57 -6.28 4.43 -6.39
N SER A 58 -7.11 5.45 -6.57
CA SER A 58 -7.28 6.53 -5.59
C SER A 58 -7.80 6.00 -4.25
N ASP A 59 -8.76 5.08 -4.27
CA ASP A 59 -9.30 4.44 -3.06
C ASP A 59 -8.24 3.60 -2.34
N ALA A 60 -7.43 2.86 -3.09
CA ALA A 60 -6.31 2.08 -2.53
C ALA A 60 -5.27 3.00 -1.86
N VAL A 61 -4.91 4.11 -2.49
CA VAL A 61 -4.01 5.14 -1.94
C VAL A 61 -4.60 5.73 -0.65
N ASN A 62 -5.88 6.12 -0.66
CA ASN A 62 -6.56 6.67 0.50
C ASN A 62 -6.60 5.68 1.68
N SER A 63 -6.82 4.39 1.39
CA SER A 63 -6.77 3.33 2.40
C SER A 63 -5.37 3.17 3.00
N LEU A 64 -4.31 3.28 2.19
CA LEU A 64 -2.93 3.28 2.68
C LEU A 64 -2.65 4.48 3.58
N ILE A 65 -3.00 5.69 3.15
CA ILE A 65 -2.83 6.93 3.94
C ILE A 65 -3.54 6.80 5.30
N ARG A 66 -4.78 6.32 5.30
CA ARG A 66 -5.55 6.10 6.53
C ARG A 66 -4.86 5.12 7.48
N ARG A 67 -4.28 4.04 6.97
CA ARG A 67 -3.51 3.08 7.78
C ARG A 67 -2.25 3.71 8.35
N CYS A 68 -1.51 4.48 7.54
CA CYS A 68 -0.33 5.21 8.00
C CYS A 68 -0.67 6.19 9.15
N HIS A 69 -1.75 6.97 9.02
CA HIS A 69 -2.21 7.85 10.10
C HIS A 69 -2.51 7.09 11.39
N LYS A 70 -3.19 5.94 11.31
CA LYS A 70 -3.44 5.08 12.49
C LYS A 70 -2.15 4.54 13.12
N CYS A 71 -1.17 4.16 12.31
CA CYS A 71 0.14 3.72 12.81
C CYS A 71 0.87 4.85 13.56
N ILE A 72 0.83 6.07 13.03
CA ILE A 72 1.44 7.26 13.64
C ILE A 72 0.75 7.62 14.95
N GLU A 73 -0.58 7.58 14.99
CA GLU A 73 -1.37 7.83 16.20
C GLU A 73 -1.01 6.83 17.30
N LYS A 74 -0.97 5.53 16.97
CA LYS A 74 -0.56 4.50 17.92
C LYS A 74 0.88 4.68 18.39
N PHE A 75 1.82 4.97 17.50
CA PHE A 75 3.22 5.22 17.87
C PHE A 75 3.35 6.41 18.81
N SER A 76 2.61 7.49 18.55
CA SER A 76 2.58 8.69 19.40
C SER A 76 1.93 8.40 20.75
N SER A 77 0.90 7.53 20.78
CA SER A 77 0.26 7.06 22.01
C SER A 77 1.21 6.17 22.84
N TYR A 78 1.93 5.22 22.23
CA TYR A 78 2.96 4.43 22.91
C TYR A 78 4.04 5.32 23.54
N ARG A 79 4.54 6.32 22.79
CA ARG A 79 5.56 7.26 23.29
C ARG A 79 5.04 8.12 24.44
N LYS A 80 3.78 8.58 24.38
CA LYS A 80 3.13 9.33 25.47
C LYS A 80 2.93 8.46 26.71
N ASN A 81 2.48 7.21 26.53
CA ASN A 81 2.29 6.25 27.62
C ASN A 81 3.63 5.87 28.27
N GLU A 82 4.72 5.78 27.50
CA GLU A 82 6.07 5.56 28.02
C GLU A 82 6.58 6.76 28.81
N TYR A 83 6.37 7.99 28.33
CA TYR A 83 6.70 9.21 29.07
C TYR A 83 5.92 9.33 30.39
N ASP A 84 4.61 9.08 30.38
CA ASP A 84 3.77 9.08 31.59
C ASP A 84 4.18 7.97 32.58
N ARG A 85 4.53 6.79 32.07
CA ARG A 85 4.99 5.67 32.91
C ARG A 85 6.40 5.90 33.48
N SER A 86 7.27 6.63 32.76
CA SER A 86 8.60 7.04 33.23
C SER A 86 8.51 8.18 34.25
N ALA A 87 7.63 9.16 34.01
CA ALA A 87 7.36 10.25 34.95
C ALA A 87 6.78 9.73 36.30
N LYS A 88 5.91 8.73 36.25
CA LYS A 88 5.37 8.06 37.45
C LYS A 88 6.39 7.20 38.21
N LYS A 89 7.47 6.76 37.56
CA LYS A 89 8.59 6.03 38.23
C LYS A 89 9.55 6.95 38.98
N PHE A 90 9.52 8.26 38.72
CA PHE A 90 10.40 9.25 39.35
C PHE A 90 9.74 9.99 40.53
N CYS A 91 8.43 9.79 40.75
CA CYS A 91 7.66 10.41 41.83
C CYS A 91 7.42 9.48 43.05
N VAL A 92 8.27 8.48 43.28
CA VAL A 92 8.26 7.66 44.52
C VAL A 92 9.58 7.83 45.24
#